data_AF-A0A0D7QJQ6-F1
#
_entry.id   AF-A0A0D7QJQ6-F1
#
_cell.length_a   1.000
_cell.length_b   1.000
_cell.length_c   1.000
_cell.angle_alpha   90.00
_cell.angle_beta   90.00
_cell.angle_gamma   90.00
#
_symmetry.space_group_name_H-M   'P 1'
#
loop_
_entity.id
_entity.type
_entity.pdbx_description
1 polymer ?
#
loop_
_entity_poly.entity_id
_entity_poly.type
_entity_poly.pdbx_seq_one_letter_code
_entity_poly.pdbx_strand_id
1 'polypeptide(L)'
;MSGAALHTVFDIAAWCAAAIAMWWLSQVRGLQFPSQSFELPYVAALVFGAGIGAYIFGTLNLWFSGMPGIARSVEGALAGGIVAIELYKWLHGISLRTGARFALPLAVGVAVGRLGCYFAGLDDFTYGTPTTLPWGHDFGDGMLRHPVQLYESLAMAAFAVFYVLAVLNRNAAIITNGFYLVLLYYGLQRFIWEFMKPYGALIGPFSLFHLLSLFVMVYAAVMLATAPNASVKHERATA
;
A
#
# COMPACT_ATOMS: atom_id res chain seq x y z
N MET A 1 -8.28 26.16 -3.05
CA MET A 1 -7.15 25.53 -3.76
C MET A 1 -7.72 24.55 -4.77
N SER A 2 -7.12 24.35 -5.94
CA SER A 2 -7.60 23.32 -6.88
C SER A 2 -7.34 21.92 -6.31
N GLY A 3 -8.17 20.93 -6.66
CA GLY A 3 -7.98 19.53 -6.25
C GLY A 3 -6.60 18.99 -6.61
N ALA A 4 -6.08 19.36 -7.79
CA ALA A 4 -4.73 19.01 -8.24
C ALA A 4 -3.61 19.57 -7.34
N ALA A 5 -3.76 20.81 -6.86
CA ALA A 5 -2.79 21.41 -5.93
C ALA A 5 -2.83 20.71 -4.56
N LEU A 6 -4.03 20.36 -4.08
CA LEU A 6 -4.18 19.58 -2.84
C LEU A 6 -3.53 18.20 -2.97
N HIS A 7 -3.80 17.48 -4.07
CA HIS A 7 -3.15 16.20 -4.34
C HIS A 7 -1.62 16.32 -4.34
N THR A 8 -1.08 17.35 -4.99
CA THR A 8 0.38 17.53 -5.04
C THR A 8 0.96 17.79 -3.65
N VAL A 9 0.30 18.61 -2.83
CA VAL A 9 0.74 18.89 -1.44
C VAL A 9 0.73 17.60 -0.61
N PHE A 10 -0.33 16.80 -0.71
CA PHE A 10 -0.43 15.56 0.05
C PHE A 10 0.46 14.44 -0.50
N ASP A 11 0.72 14.41 -1.80
CA ASP A 11 1.72 13.50 -2.40
C ASP A 11 3.10 13.81 -1.84
N ILE A 12 3.51 15.09 -1.83
CA ILE A 12 4.78 15.53 -1.22
C ILE A 12 4.79 15.17 0.27
N ALA A 13 3.71 15.45 1.00
CA ALA A 13 3.61 15.12 2.42
C ALA A 13 3.74 13.61 2.66
N ALA A 14 3.12 12.77 1.83
CA ALA A 14 3.21 11.31 1.91
C ALA A 14 4.66 10.83 1.67
N TRP A 15 5.36 11.37 0.66
CA TRP A 15 6.76 11.07 0.41
C TRP A 15 7.67 11.51 1.57
N CYS A 16 7.47 12.72 2.09
CA CYS A 16 8.19 13.21 3.26
C CYS A 16 7.94 12.32 4.48
N ALA A 17 6.69 11.93 4.74
CA ALA A 17 6.33 11.09 5.88
C ALA A 17 6.93 9.68 5.76
N ALA A 18 6.93 9.09 4.55
CA ALA A 18 7.60 7.83 4.26
C ALA A 18 9.13 7.92 4.46
N ALA A 19 9.75 9.02 4.02
CA ALA A 19 11.18 9.27 4.21
C ALA A 19 11.54 9.46 5.70
N ILE A 20 10.74 10.21 6.45
CA ILE A 20 10.90 10.39 7.91
C ILE A 20 10.75 9.06 8.62
N ALA A 21 9.76 8.23 8.26
CA ALA A 21 9.59 6.89 8.81
C ALA A 21 10.81 6.00 8.55
N MET A 22 11.35 6.04 7.34
CA MET A 22 12.56 5.29 6.97
C MET A 22 13.81 5.79 7.71
N TRP A 23 13.95 7.11 7.84
CA TRP A 23 15.02 7.73 8.62
C TRP A 23 14.92 7.35 10.09
N TRP A 24 13.73 7.43 10.69
CA TRP A 24 13.51 7.02 12.08
C TRP A 24 13.92 5.56 12.30
N LEU A 25 13.50 4.64 11.41
CA LEU A 25 13.91 3.22 11.48
C LEU A 25 15.43 3.05 11.42
N SER A 26 16.17 3.90 10.68
CA SER A 26 17.64 3.82 10.64
C SER A 26 18.31 4.32 11.92
N GLN A 27 17.63 5.14 12.72
CA GLN A 27 18.13 5.65 14.00
C GLN A 27 17.83 4.70 15.18
N VAL A 28 16.92 3.72 15.03
CA VAL A 28 16.60 2.78 16.10
C VAL A 28 17.79 1.84 16.34
N ARG A 29 18.56 2.11 17.41
CA ARG A 29 19.76 1.32 17.78
C ARG A 29 19.45 -0.16 17.89
N GLY A 30 20.31 -1.02 17.33
CA GLY A 30 20.16 -2.47 17.41
C GLY A 30 19.05 -3.05 16.52
N LEU A 31 18.38 -2.24 15.70
CA LEU A 31 17.45 -2.74 14.70
C LEU A 31 18.22 -3.27 13.50
N GLN A 32 18.03 -4.56 13.18
CA GLN A 32 18.62 -5.19 12.00
C GLN A 32 17.51 -5.67 11.08
N PHE A 33 17.58 -5.22 9.83
CA PHE A 33 16.70 -5.70 8.77
C PHE A 33 17.43 -6.73 7.91
N PRO A 34 16.70 -7.68 7.30
CA PRO A 34 17.23 -8.48 6.20
C PRO A 34 17.94 -7.62 5.14
N SER A 35 18.86 -8.23 4.42
CA SER A 35 19.55 -7.58 3.31
C SER A 35 18.57 -7.06 2.26
N GLN A 36 18.93 -5.95 1.65
CA GLN A 36 18.12 -5.24 0.66
C GLN A 36 19.03 -4.87 -0.51
N SER A 37 18.56 -5.09 -1.73
CA SER A 37 19.26 -4.58 -2.92
C SER A 37 18.94 -3.11 -3.09
N PHE A 38 19.98 -2.30 -3.30
CA PHE A 38 19.91 -0.89 -3.70
C PHE A 38 20.61 -0.66 -5.03
N GLU A 39 20.90 -1.74 -5.77
CA GLU A 39 21.48 -1.66 -7.10
C GLU A 39 20.56 -0.87 -8.03
N LEU A 40 21.12 0.05 -8.80
CA LEU A 40 20.35 0.95 -9.65
C LEU A 40 19.38 0.22 -10.58
N PRO A 41 19.74 -0.91 -11.23
CA PRO A 41 18.80 -1.66 -12.07
C PRO A 41 17.61 -2.24 -11.28
N TYR A 42 17.84 -2.69 -10.04
CA TYR A 42 16.79 -3.20 -9.16
C TYR A 42 15.82 -2.08 -8.77
N VAL A 43 16.35 -0.92 -8.37
CA VAL A 43 15.54 0.26 -8.04
C VAL A 43 14.77 0.77 -9.26
N ALA A 44 15.40 0.79 -10.44
CA ALA A 44 14.76 1.17 -11.69
C ALA A 44 13.59 0.22 -12.01
N ALA A 45 13.81 -1.10 -11.93
CA ALA A 45 12.76 -2.10 -12.15
C ALA A 45 11.56 -1.86 -11.22
N LEU A 46 11.80 -1.59 -9.93
CA LEU A 46 10.73 -1.26 -8.98
C LEU A 46 9.98 0.02 -9.37
N VAL A 47 10.69 1.12 -9.63
CA VAL A 47 10.08 2.43 -9.90
C VAL A 47 9.30 2.40 -11.20
N PHE A 48 9.86 1.85 -12.27
CA PHE A 48 9.15 1.74 -13.56
C PHE A 48 8.00 0.75 -13.47
N GLY A 49 8.18 -0.41 -12.82
CA GLY A 49 7.10 -1.38 -12.60
C GLY A 49 5.93 -0.80 -11.82
N ALA A 50 6.21 -0.08 -10.74
CA ALA A 50 5.20 0.62 -9.95
C ALA A 50 4.54 1.75 -10.75
N GLY A 51 5.31 2.57 -11.48
CA GLY A 51 4.76 3.64 -12.31
C GLY A 51 3.83 3.11 -13.41
N ILE A 52 4.30 2.13 -14.18
CA ILE A 52 3.52 1.48 -15.24
C ILE A 52 2.26 0.83 -14.65
N GLY A 53 2.40 0.07 -13.56
CA GLY A 53 1.26 -0.55 -12.88
C GLY A 53 0.23 0.46 -12.40
N ALA A 54 0.65 1.59 -11.81
CA ALA A 54 -0.25 2.65 -11.37
C ALA A 54 -1.10 3.19 -12.52
N TYR A 55 -0.47 3.53 -13.65
CA TYR A 55 -1.19 4.10 -14.79
C TYR A 55 -2.07 3.08 -15.49
N ILE A 56 -1.59 1.85 -15.72
CA ILE A 56 -2.38 0.80 -16.36
C ILE A 56 -3.62 0.49 -15.54
N PHE A 57 -3.46 0.12 -14.27
CA PHE A 57 -4.60 -0.35 -13.48
C PHE A 57 -5.51 0.78 -13.03
N GLY A 58 -4.99 1.99 -12.81
CA GLY A 58 -5.82 3.16 -12.55
C GLY A 58 -6.72 3.50 -13.75
N THR A 59 -6.12 3.54 -14.94
CA THR A 59 -6.84 3.85 -16.19
C THR A 59 -7.85 2.76 -16.55
N LEU A 60 -7.47 1.49 -16.43
CA LEU A 60 -8.40 0.37 -16.66
C LEU A 60 -9.59 0.40 -15.70
N ASN A 61 -9.37 0.75 -14.42
CA ASN A 61 -10.48 0.84 -13.47
C ASN A 61 -11.47 1.95 -13.84
N LEU A 62 -10.99 3.11 -14.30
CA LEU A 62 -11.87 4.17 -14.82
C LEU A 62 -12.69 3.68 -16.01
N TRP A 63 -12.04 3.04 -16.98
CA TRP A 63 -12.71 2.56 -18.20
C TRP A 63 -13.75 1.49 -17.89
N PHE A 64 -13.44 0.54 -16.99
CA PHE A 64 -14.42 -0.45 -16.52
C PHE A 64 -15.55 0.18 -15.69
N SER A 65 -15.32 1.36 -15.11
CA SER A 65 -16.35 2.15 -14.43
C SER A 65 -17.13 3.06 -15.39
N GLY A 66 -16.93 2.95 -16.71
CA GLY A 66 -17.61 3.76 -17.72
C GLY A 66 -17.15 5.21 -17.79
N MET A 67 -16.01 5.54 -17.17
CA MET A 67 -15.45 6.90 -17.13
C MET A 67 -14.28 7.04 -18.11
N PRO A 68 -14.26 8.07 -18.98
CA PRO A 68 -13.12 8.34 -19.84
C PRO A 68 -11.98 8.98 -19.04
N GLY A 69 -10.75 8.88 -19.53
CA GLY A 69 -9.59 9.56 -18.96
C GLY A 69 -8.44 8.62 -18.62
N ILE A 70 -7.47 9.17 -17.89
CA ILE A 70 -6.26 8.49 -17.42
C ILE A 70 -6.19 8.69 -15.91
N ALA A 71 -5.98 7.60 -15.17
CA ALA A 71 -5.84 7.63 -13.73
C ALA A 71 -4.65 6.83 -13.25
N ARG A 72 -4.24 7.12 -12.02
CA ARG A 72 -3.21 6.39 -11.29
C ARG A 72 -3.84 5.67 -10.12
N SER A 73 -3.35 4.47 -9.80
CA SER A 73 -3.78 3.70 -8.65
C SER A 73 -2.58 3.30 -7.78
N VAL A 74 -2.66 3.60 -6.48
CA VAL A 74 -1.68 3.13 -5.48
C VAL A 74 -1.60 1.60 -5.47
N GLU A 75 -2.75 0.96 -5.59
CA GLU A 75 -2.86 -0.49 -5.65
C GLU A 75 -2.27 -1.07 -6.93
N GLY A 76 -2.48 -0.38 -8.06
CA GLY A 76 -1.81 -0.68 -9.32
C GLY A 76 -0.29 -0.55 -9.21
N ALA A 77 0.21 0.47 -8.50
CA ALA A 77 1.64 0.63 -8.24
C ALA A 77 2.21 -0.51 -7.38
N LEU A 78 1.49 -0.94 -6.34
CA LEU A 78 1.90 -2.08 -5.54
C LEU A 78 1.97 -3.36 -6.38
N ALA A 79 0.92 -3.68 -7.13
CA ALA A 79 0.90 -4.87 -7.98
C ALA A 79 2.00 -4.83 -9.05
N GLY A 80 2.16 -3.71 -9.76
CA GLY A 80 3.19 -3.54 -10.78
C GLY A 80 4.61 -3.60 -10.22
N GLY A 81 4.84 -2.99 -9.05
CA GLY A 81 6.13 -3.05 -8.37
C GLY A 81 6.48 -4.46 -7.90
N ILE A 82 5.51 -5.20 -7.34
CA ILE A 82 5.68 -6.61 -6.96
C ILE A 82 6.05 -7.46 -8.17
N VAL A 83 5.26 -7.38 -9.25
CA VAL A 83 5.51 -8.17 -10.46
C VAL A 83 6.88 -7.85 -11.05
N ALA A 84 7.24 -6.56 -11.16
CA ALA A 84 8.52 -6.16 -11.72
C ALA A 84 9.70 -6.64 -10.87
N ILE A 85 9.62 -6.55 -9.55
CA ILE A 85 10.68 -7.02 -8.67
C ILE A 85 10.80 -8.54 -8.66
N GLU A 86 9.70 -9.28 -8.62
CA GLU A 86 9.78 -10.75 -8.66
C GLU A 86 10.29 -11.23 -10.03
N LEU A 87 9.92 -10.57 -11.12
CA LEU A 87 10.49 -10.84 -12.44
C LEU A 87 11.99 -10.53 -12.49
N TYR A 88 12.41 -9.35 -12.00
CA TYR A 88 13.82 -8.97 -11.94
C TYR A 88 14.63 -10.00 -11.15
N LYS A 89 14.13 -10.38 -9.98
CA LYS A 89 14.74 -11.38 -9.12
C LYS A 89 14.87 -12.73 -9.80
N TRP A 90 13.81 -13.19 -10.47
CA TRP A 90 13.84 -14.44 -11.22
C TRP A 90 14.89 -14.42 -12.34
N LEU A 91 14.95 -13.34 -13.12
CA LEU A 91 15.93 -13.18 -14.20
C LEU A 91 17.39 -13.13 -13.72
N HIS A 92 17.63 -12.70 -12.49
CA HIS A 92 18.98 -12.56 -11.91
C HIS A 92 19.31 -13.63 -10.85
N GLY A 93 18.47 -14.66 -10.69
CA GLY A 93 18.69 -15.73 -9.71
C GLY A 93 18.65 -15.27 -8.24
N ILE A 94 17.96 -14.17 -7.93
CA ILE A 94 17.87 -13.60 -6.59
C ILE A 94 16.69 -14.24 -5.84
N SER A 95 16.97 -15.11 -4.87
CA SER A 95 15.94 -15.73 -4.01
C SER A 95 15.63 -14.91 -2.73
N LEU A 96 16.39 -13.85 -2.48
CA LEU A 96 16.30 -13.05 -1.27
C LEU A 96 14.96 -12.28 -1.19
N ARG A 97 14.34 -12.34 -0.02
CA ARG A 97 13.19 -11.49 0.34
C ARG A 97 13.66 -10.06 0.54
N THR A 98 13.15 -9.18 -0.30
CA THR A 98 13.52 -7.77 -0.34
C THR A 98 12.27 -6.97 -0.05
N GLY A 99 12.31 -6.16 1.00
CA GLY A 99 11.21 -5.26 1.31
C GLY A 99 10.97 -4.97 2.79
N ALA A 100 11.54 -5.75 3.71
CA ALA A 100 11.24 -5.66 5.15
C ALA A 100 11.30 -4.23 5.74
N ARG A 101 12.19 -3.39 5.21
CA ARG A 101 12.38 -1.98 5.60
C ARG A 101 11.24 -1.05 5.18
N PHE A 102 10.40 -1.44 4.22
CA PHE A 102 9.35 -0.59 3.64
C PHE A 102 8.00 -0.74 4.32
N ALA A 103 7.87 -1.57 5.36
CA ALA A 103 6.60 -1.77 6.06
C ALA A 103 6.02 -0.46 6.63
N LEU A 104 6.80 0.25 7.44
CA LEU A 104 6.37 1.52 8.05
C LEU A 104 6.27 2.66 7.03
N PRO A 105 7.26 2.89 6.13
CA PRO A 105 7.14 3.91 5.09
C PRO A 105 5.89 3.74 4.22
N LEU A 106 5.56 2.50 3.83
CA LEU A 106 4.36 2.23 3.04
C LEU A 106 3.09 2.55 3.83
N ALA A 107 3.00 2.11 5.09
CA ALA A 107 1.83 2.35 5.91
C ALA A 107 1.58 3.85 6.14
N VAL A 108 2.61 4.60 6.50
CA VAL A 108 2.50 6.04 6.74
C VAL A 108 2.23 6.79 5.43
N GLY A 109 2.91 6.43 4.34
CA GLY A 109 2.71 7.04 3.02
C GLY A 109 1.26 6.89 2.53
N VAL A 110 0.68 5.68 2.63
CA VAL A 110 -0.73 5.46 2.28
C VAL A 110 -1.65 6.22 3.23
N ALA A 111 -1.39 6.21 4.54
CA ALA A 111 -2.22 6.90 5.51
C ALA A 111 -2.33 8.40 5.21
N VAL A 112 -1.21 9.06 4.90
CA VAL A 112 -1.14 10.48 4.56
C VAL A 112 -1.72 10.74 3.16
N GLY A 113 -1.37 9.93 2.16
CA GLY A 113 -1.88 10.11 0.79
C GLY A 113 -3.40 10.03 0.72
N ARG A 114 -4.03 9.14 1.50
CA ARG A 114 -5.49 9.02 1.59
C ARG A 114 -6.17 10.22 2.24
N LEU A 115 -5.49 10.98 3.10
CA LEU A 115 -6.00 12.28 3.56
C LEU A 115 -6.06 13.29 2.40
N GLY A 116 -5.08 13.26 1.50
CA GLY A 116 -5.12 14.07 0.28
C GLY A 116 -6.34 13.78 -0.59
N CYS A 117 -6.62 12.49 -0.81
CA CYS A 117 -7.83 12.04 -1.50
C CYS A 117 -9.12 12.54 -0.82
N TYR A 118 -9.16 12.54 0.52
CA TYR A 118 -10.30 13.06 1.27
C TYR A 118 -10.53 14.55 1.03
N PHE A 119 -9.47 15.37 1.10
CA PHE A 119 -9.58 16.82 0.90
C PHE A 119 -9.77 17.24 -0.56
N ALA A 120 -9.39 16.39 -1.52
CA ALA A 120 -9.64 16.62 -2.94
C ALA A 120 -11.13 16.46 -3.32
N GLY A 121 -11.90 15.73 -2.51
CA GLY A 121 -13.34 15.58 -2.69
C GLY A 121 -13.73 14.63 -3.83
N LEU A 122 -14.75 15.00 -4.60
CA LEU A 122 -15.33 14.14 -5.63
C LEU A 122 -14.43 13.92 -6.86
N ASP A 123 -13.52 14.86 -7.13
CA ASP A 123 -12.65 14.85 -8.31
C ASP A 123 -11.69 13.64 -8.35
N ASP A 124 -11.40 13.05 -7.19
CA ASP A 124 -10.49 11.90 -7.08
C ASP A 124 -11.21 10.54 -7.25
N PHE A 125 -12.54 10.52 -7.35
CA PHE A 125 -13.34 9.29 -7.49
C PHE A 125 -13.03 8.19 -6.45
N THR A 126 -12.52 8.57 -5.28
CA THR A 126 -12.18 7.64 -4.18
C THR A 126 -13.21 7.64 -3.04
N TYR A 127 -14.26 8.46 -3.17
CA TYR A 127 -15.34 8.60 -2.21
C TYR A 127 -16.26 7.36 -2.19
N GLY A 128 -17.01 7.21 -1.11
CA GLY A 128 -17.95 6.10 -0.96
C GLY A 128 -19.34 6.35 -1.55
N THR A 129 -20.14 5.29 -1.56
CA THR A 129 -21.56 5.33 -1.87
C THR A 129 -22.33 6.16 -0.83
N PRO A 130 -23.54 6.65 -1.18
CA PRO A 130 -24.39 7.39 -0.24
C PRO A 130 -24.68 6.58 1.04
N THR A 131 -24.77 7.27 2.18
CA THR A 131 -24.97 6.65 3.49
C THR A 131 -25.83 7.52 4.42
N THR A 132 -26.51 6.89 5.38
CA THR A 132 -27.28 7.56 6.43
C THR A 132 -26.57 7.54 7.79
N LEU A 133 -25.33 7.02 7.83
CA LEU A 133 -24.54 6.96 9.05
C LEU A 133 -24.19 8.38 9.56
N PRO A 134 -24.10 8.59 10.89
CA PRO A 134 -23.92 9.92 11.47
C PRO A 134 -22.55 10.55 11.19
N TRP A 135 -21.59 9.77 10.68
CA TRP A 135 -20.27 10.24 10.23
C TRP A 135 -20.14 10.28 8.71
N GLY A 136 -21.25 10.20 7.97
CA GLY A 136 -21.26 10.47 6.54
C GLY A 136 -20.76 11.90 6.27
N HIS A 137 -20.07 12.07 5.14
CA HIS A 137 -19.53 13.37 4.72
C HIS A 137 -20.11 13.78 3.37
N ASP A 138 -20.54 15.03 3.28
CA ASP A 138 -20.96 15.65 2.02
C ASP A 138 -19.73 16.31 1.38
N PHE A 139 -19.32 15.79 0.23
CA PHE A 139 -18.16 16.28 -0.51
C PHE A 139 -18.49 17.44 -1.45
N GLY A 140 -19.68 18.04 -1.32
CA GLY A 140 -20.15 19.18 -2.08
C GLY A 140 -21.24 18.86 -3.11
N ASP A 141 -21.76 17.62 -3.12
CA ASP A 141 -22.87 17.20 -3.99
C ASP A 141 -24.23 17.12 -3.27
N GLY A 142 -24.31 17.54 -2.01
CA GLY A 142 -25.56 17.54 -1.24
C GLY A 142 -25.93 16.16 -0.69
N MET A 143 -25.05 15.16 -0.81
CA MET A 143 -25.30 13.78 -0.37
C MET A 143 -24.25 13.35 0.65
N LEU A 144 -24.71 12.83 1.80
CA LEU A 144 -23.82 12.18 2.76
C LEU A 144 -23.31 10.86 2.17
N ARG A 145 -21.99 10.69 2.15
CA ARG A 145 -21.30 9.52 1.62
C ARG A 145 -20.37 8.92 2.65
N HIS A 146 -20.05 7.63 2.52
CA HIS A 146 -18.97 7.04 3.32
C HIS A 146 -17.65 7.77 3.02
N PRO A 147 -16.96 8.39 4.00
CA PRO A 147 -15.62 8.94 3.80
C PRO A 147 -14.57 7.82 3.80
N VAL A 148 -14.64 6.94 2.78
CA VAL A 148 -13.84 5.71 2.70
C VAL A 148 -12.33 6.01 2.75
N GLN A 149 -11.91 7.17 2.25
CA GLN A 149 -10.52 7.62 2.33
C GLN A 149 -10.05 7.75 3.79
N LEU A 150 -10.91 8.21 4.71
CA LEU A 150 -10.59 8.27 6.13
C LEU A 150 -10.51 6.86 6.75
N TYR A 151 -11.35 5.92 6.30
CA TYR A 151 -11.27 4.53 6.77
C TYR A 151 -9.93 3.91 6.34
N GLU A 152 -9.52 4.13 5.09
CA GLU A 152 -8.22 3.70 4.55
C GLU A 152 -7.05 4.35 5.32
N SER A 153 -7.13 5.67 5.58
CA SER A 153 -6.13 6.39 6.37
C SER A 153 -6.00 5.84 7.78
N LEU A 154 -7.13 5.66 8.48
CA LEU A 154 -7.16 5.17 9.87
C LEU A 154 -6.64 3.73 9.96
N ALA A 155 -7.03 2.86 9.03
CA ALA A 155 -6.54 1.49 8.98
C ALA A 155 -5.00 1.47 8.85
N MET A 156 -4.45 2.22 7.88
CA MET A 156 -3.00 2.23 7.67
C MET A 156 -2.24 2.93 8.80
N ALA A 157 -2.83 3.94 9.44
CA ALA A 157 -2.28 4.55 10.65
C ALA A 157 -2.26 3.55 11.82
N ALA A 158 -3.32 2.76 12.00
CA ALA A 158 -3.37 1.72 13.02
C ALA A 158 -2.29 0.65 12.79
N PHE A 159 -2.08 0.22 11.54
CA PHE A 159 -0.97 -0.66 11.19
C PHE A 159 0.39 -0.02 11.50
N ALA A 160 0.58 1.26 11.17
CA ALA A 160 1.82 1.97 11.45
C ALA A 160 2.12 2.01 12.96
N VAL A 161 1.12 2.29 13.79
CA VAL A 161 1.24 2.25 15.26
C VAL A 161 1.60 0.84 15.73
N PHE A 162 0.88 -0.18 15.27
CA PHE A 162 1.18 -1.58 15.57
C PHE A 162 2.63 -1.94 15.21
N TYR A 163 3.09 -1.55 14.03
CA TYR A 163 4.45 -1.84 13.58
C TYR A 163 5.51 -1.10 14.39
N VAL A 164 5.28 0.17 14.74
CA VAL A 164 6.16 0.93 15.64
C VAL A 164 6.28 0.24 16.99
N LEU A 165 5.17 -0.19 17.59
CA LEU A 165 5.18 -0.93 18.85
C LEU A 165 5.97 -2.25 18.72
N ALA A 166 5.80 -2.98 17.61
CA ALA A 166 6.56 -4.20 17.34
C ALA A 166 8.07 -3.95 17.19
N VAL A 167 8.47 -2.84 16.54
CA VAL A 167 9.86 -2.41 16.41
C VAL A 167 10.45 -2.05 17.78
N LEU A 168 9.72 -1.27 18.59
CA LEU A 168 10.15 -0.89 19.93
C LEU A 168 10.28 -2.10 20.86
N ASN A 169 9.37 -3.07 20.73
CA ASN A 169 9.39 -4.35 21.45
C ASN A 169 10.37 -5.38 20.85
N ARG A 170 11.14 -5.01 19.81
CA ARG A 170 12.16 -5.87 19.18
C ARG A 170 11.62 -7.20 18.66
N ASN A 171 10.37 -7.23 18.19
CA ASN A 171 9.76 -8.44 17.66
C ASN A 171 10.39 -8.80 16.30
N ALA A 172 11.37 -9.70 16.32
CA ALA A 172 12.14 -10.11 15.15
C ALA A 172 11.27 -10.70 14.04
N ALA A 173 10.19 -11.42 14.39
CA ALA A 173 9.29 -12.03 13.41
C ALA A 173 8.52 -10.96 12.63
N ILE A 174 8.02 -9.93 13.31
CA ILE A 174 7.31 -8.80 12.68
C ILE A 174 8.29 -7.93 11.88
N ILE A 175 9.46 -7.62 12.42
CA ILE A 175 10.48 -6.80 11.72
C ILE A 175 10.90 -7.48 10.41
N THR A 176 11.16 -8.79 10.44
CA THR A 176 11.60 -9.57 9.28
C THR A 176 10.52 -9.69 8.21
N ASN A 177 9.26 -9.84 8.61
CA ASN A 177 8.13 -10.07 7.69
C ASN A 177 7.25 -8.83 7.47
N GLY A 178 7.67 -7.67 7.97
CA GLY A 178 6.84 -6.46 8.04
C GLY A 178 6.22 -6.04 6.72
N PHE A 179 6.97 -6.18 5.63
CA PHE A 179 6.49 -5.84 4.28
C PHE A 179 5.30 -6.70 3.86
N TYR A 180 5.39 -8.00 4.06
CA TYR A 180 4.29 -8.90 3.72
C TYR A 180 3.11 -8.72 4.67
N LEU A 181 3.36 -8.40 5.95
CA LEU A 181 2.29 -8.05 6.89
C LEU A 181 1.53 -6.80 6.47
N VAL A 182 2.24 -5.73 6.04
CA VAL A 182 1.56 -4.50 5.58
C VAL A 182 0.82 -4.74 4.26
N LEU A 183 1.36 -5.55 3.35
CA LEU A 183 0.68 -5.89 2.10
C LEU A 183 -0.58 -6.71 2.35
N LEU A 184 -0.53 -7.69 3.27
CA LEU A 184 -1.69 -8.47 3.67
C LEU A 184 -2.77 -7.57 4.29
N TYR A 185 -2.37 -6.70 5.21
CA TYR A 185 -3.28 -5.77 5.86
C TYR A 185 -3.88 -4.76 4.86
N TYR A 186 -3.05 -4.19 3.98
CA TYR A 186 -3.47 -3.30 2.91
C TYR A 186 -4.46 -4.00 1.97
N GLY A 187 -4.13 -5.20 1.47
CA GLY A 187 -5.01 -5.94 0.56
C GLY A 187 -6.34 -6.29 1.20
N LEU A 188 -6.34 -6.70 2.47
CA LEU A 188 -7.57 -7.03 3.21
C LEU A 188 -8.48 -5.81 3.40
N GLN A 189 -7.93 -4.71 3.95
CA GLN A 189 -8.74 -3.51 4.20
C GLN A 189 -9.21 -2.89 2.88
N ARG A 190 -8.34 -2.86 1.86
CA ARG A 190 -8.69 -2.37 0.52
C ARG A 190 -9.83 -3.18 -0.10
N PHE A 191 -9.78 -4.52 -0.04
CA PHE A 191 -10.85 -5.38 -0.53
C PHE A 191 -12.20 -5.10 0.15
N ILE A 192 -12.20 -4.87 1.48
CA ILE A 192 -13.44 -4.60 2.23
C ILE A 192 -14.00 -3.22 1.86
N TRP A 193 -13.16 -2.19 1.80
CA TRP A 193 -13.59 -0.82 1.51
C TRP A 193 -14.04 -0.62 0.07
N GLU A 194 -13.56 -1.45 -0.83
CA GLU A 194 -13.88 -1.38 -2.25
C GLU A 194 -15.37 -1.63 -2.52
N PHE A 195 -16.06 -2.43 -1.70
CA PHE A 195 -17.53 -2.59 -1.76
C PHE A 195 -18.31 -1.30 -1.46
N MET A 196 -17.68 -0.34 -0.78
CA MET A 196 -18.31 0.94 -0.47
C MET A 196 -18.03 1.99 -1.56
N LYS A 197 -17.24 1.68 -2.59
CA LYS A 197 -16.88 2.65 -3.64
C LYS A 197 -17.75 2.44 -4.88
N PRO A 198 -18.10 3.52 -5.61
CA PRO A 198 -19.04 3.45 -6.74
C PRO A 198 -18.35 2.99 -8.05
N TYR A 199 -17.40 2.06 -7.97
CA TYR A 199 -16.68 1.59 -9.15
C TYR A 199 -17.47 0.53 -9.93
N GLY A 200 -17.18 0.44 -11.23
CA GLY A 200 -17.75 -0.57 -12.10
C GLY A 200 -17.35 -1.98 -11.69
N ALA A 201 -18.32 -2.88 -11.67
CA ALA A 201 -18.09 -4.30 -11.49
C ALA A 201 -17.42 -4.88 -12.76
N LEU A 202 -16.39 -5.70 -12.56
CA LEU A 202 -15.69 -6.39 -13.64
C LEU A 202 -16.13 -7.86 -13.74
N ILE A 203 -16.20 -8.58 -12.61
CA ILE A 203 -16.66 -9.98 -12.54
C ILE A 203 -17.58 -10.12 -11.33
N GLY A 204 -18.86 -10.39 -11.55
CA GLY A 204 -19.84 -10.49 -10.46
C GLY A 204 -19.91 -9.17 -9.67
N PRO A 205 -19.81 -9.18 -8.32
CA PRO A 205 -19.76 -7.95 -7.52
C PRO A 205 -18.37 -7.30 -7.47
N PHE A 206 -17.34 -7.91 -8.07
CA PHE A 206 -15.94 -7.52 -7.86
C PHE A 206 -15.47 -6.54 -8.94
N SER A 207 -14.97 -5.38 -8.50
CA SER A 207 -14.23 -4.41 -9.32
C SER A 207 -12.81 -4.89 -9.64
N LEU A 208 -12.12 -4.19 -10.55
CA LEU A 208 -10.71 -4.47 -10.86
C LEU A 208 -9.82 -4.37 -9.60
N PHE A 209 -10.08 -3.39 -8.74
CA PHE A 209 -9.33 -3.24 -7.49
C PHE A 209 -9.62 -4.34 -6.48
N HIS A 210 -10.81 -4.96 -6.45
CA HIS A 210 -11.01 -6.18 -5.65
C HIS A 210 -10.06 -7.31 -6.09
N LEU A 211 -9.88 -7.49 -7.41
CA LEU A 211 -8.99 -8.52 -7.94
C LEU A 211 -7.51 -8.21 -7.65
N LEU A 212 -7.11 -6.93 -7.73
CA LEU A 212 -5.76 -6.51 -7.36
C LEU A 212 -5.50 -6.66 -5.86
N SER A 213 -6.48 -6.33 -5.02
CA SER A 213 -6.41 -6.52 -3.56
C SER A 213 -6.22 -7.99 -3.24
N LEU A 214 -6.98 -8.86 -3.90
CA LEU A 214 -6.86 -10.30 -3.76
C LEU A 214 -5.48 -10.79 -4.21
N PHE A 215 -4.96 -10.31 -5.34
CA PHE A 215 -3.60 -10.62 -5.80
C PHE A 215 -2.54 -10.25 -4.75
N VAL A 216 -2.58 -9.01 -4.25
CA VAL A 216 -1.63 -8.53 -3.23
C VAL A 216 -1.75 -9.36 -1.94
N MET A 217 -2.98 -9.68 -1.53
CA MET A 217 -3.26 -10.48 -0.35
C MET A 217 -2.73 -11.91 -0.49
N VAL A 218 -2.97 -12.58 -1.62
CA VAL A 218 -2.48 -13.94 -1.89
C VAL A 218 -0.95 -13.95 -1.94
N TYR A 219 -0.34 -13.00 -2.64
CA TYR A 219 1.12 -12.85 -2.66
C TYR A 219 1.68 -12.71 -1.24
N ALA A 220 1.12 -11.81 -0.45
CA ALA A 220 1.54 -11.60 0.92
C ALA A 220 1.37 -12.86 1.80
N ALA A 221 0.24 -13.56 1.67
CA ALA A 221 -0.04 -14.79 2.41
C ALA A 221 0.94 -15.92 2.06
N VAL A 222 1.24 -16.12 0.77
CA VAL A 222 2.24 -17.11 0.31
C VAL A 222 3.62 -16.78 0.86
N MET A 223 4.01 -15.50 0.81
CA MET A 223 5.31 -15.07 1.33
C MET A 223 5.40 -15.23 2.85
N LEU A 224 4.31 -14.98 3.60
CA LEU A 224 4.27 -15.23 5.04
C LEU A 224 4.32 -16.73 5.36
N ALA A 225 3.55 -17.56 4.65
CA ALA A 225 3.49 -19.01 4.88
C ALA A 225 4.82 -19.73 4.56
N THR A 226 5.57 -19.21 3.60
CA THR A 226 6.88 -19.75 3.20
C THR A 226 8.04 -19.08 3.95
N ALA A 227 7.76 -18.24 4.95
CA ALA A 227 8.79 -17.53 5.68
C ALA A 227 9.68 -18.48 6.47
N PRO A 228 11.02 -18.40 6.35
CA PRO A 228 11.90 -19.22 7.16
C PRO A 228 11.71 -18.87 8.65
N ASN A 229 11.59 -19.90 9.49
CA ASN A 229 11.41 -19.75 10.94
C ASN A 229 12.53 -18.88 11.54
N ALA A 230 12.13 -17.84 12.28
CA ALA A 230 13.07 -16.91 12.91
C ALA A 230 14.01 -17.60 13.93
N SER A 231 13.59 -18.74 14.53
CA SER A 231 14.40 -19.48 15.50
C SER A 231 15.64 -20.16 14.90
N VAL A 232 15.56 -20.62 13.65
CA VAL A 232 16.64 -21.40 13.00
C VAL A 232 17.88 -20.54 12.70
N LYS A 233 17.73 -19.21 12.62
CA LYS A 233 18.86 -18.29 12.45
C LYS A 233 19.68 -18.06 13.71
N HIS A 234 19.11 -18.24 14.90
CA HIS A 234 19.87 -18.09 16.16
C HIS A 234 20.81 -19.28 16.37
N GLU A 235 20.36 -20.52 16.12
CA GLU A 235 21.20 -21.72 16.29
C GLU A 235 22.42 -21.75 15.36
N ARG A 236 22.29 -21.25 14.13
CA ARG A 236 23.41 -21.19 13.16
C ARG A 236 24.38 -20.03 13.38
N ALA A 237 24.01 -19.03 14.19
CA ALA A 237 24.89 -17.93 14.55
C ALA A 237 25.69 -18.20 15.85
N THR A 238 25.28 -19.21 16.61
CA THR A 238 25.92 -19.65 17.86
C THR A 238 26.71 -20.96 17.73
N ALA A 239 26.78 -21.54 16.53
CA ALA A 239 27.55 -22.74 16.19
C ALA A 239 28.71 -22.39 15.26
#